data_AF-A0A7L1WQX2-F1
#
_entry.id   AF-A0A7L1WQX2-F1
#
_cell.length_a   1.000
_cell.length_b   1.000
_cell.length_c   1.000
_cell.angle_alpha   90.00
_cell.angle_beta   90.00
_cell.angle_gamma   90.00
#
_symmetry.space_group_name_H-M   'P 1'
#
loop_
_entity.id
_entity.type
_entity.pdbx_description
1 polymer ?
#
loop_
_entity_poly.entity_id
_entity_poly.type
_entity_poly.pdbx_seq_one_letter_code
_entity_poly.pdbx_strand_id
1 'polypeptide(L)'
;MKAVAVTFCVLCFQFEALYGVDSCSSCACKNIDQAHVSDAQGTVELENGNFNFTFPNPKNVSEFSVTLFKGHEKKEICALHLSKERVIHESNVTYCQTQNSSSSTTFILKNLERKHTDVYTYCLEIFLPPPYIDCCLKETYLYIRDNCFSLGFVSWIIISLIIFSISCVCCVVVCCLRNKNQKCESNSHEYNSEYMPMAAVNAAKKTRI
;
A
#
# COMPACT_ATOMS: atom_id res chain seq x y z
N MET A 1 -28.51 0.86 -26.94
CA MET A 1 -27.58 2.01 -26.82
C MET A 1 -28.12 3.21 -26.01
N LYS A 2 -29.41 3.29 -25.64
CA LYS A 2 -29.91 4.37 -24.77
C LYS A 2 -29.76 4.07 -23.25
N ALA A 3 -29.83 2.80 -22.86
CA ALA A 3 -29.72 2.39 -21.45
C ALA A 3 -28.31 2.57 -20.86
N VAL A 4 -27.26 2.42 -21.66
CA VAL A 4 -25.84 2.56 -21.23
C VAL A 4 -25.48 4.02 -20.92
N ALA A 5 -26.04 4.97 -21.65
CA ALA A 5 -25.83 6.40 -21.39
C ALA A 5 -26.54 6.86 -20.11
N VAL A 6 -27.71 6.28 -19.80
CA VAL A 6 -28.46 6.61 -18.58
C VAL A 6 -27.78 6.02 -17.34
N THR A 7 -27.27 4.78 -17.41
CA THR A 7 -26.49 4.21 -16.30
C THR A 7 -25.17 4.95 -16.07
N PHE A 8 -24.52 5.44 -17.12
CA PHE A 8 -23.29 6.24 -16.99
C PHE A 8 -23.55 7.62 -16.34
N CYS A 9 -24.65 8.30 -16.72
CA CYS A 9 -25.04 9.57 -16.08
C CYS A 9 -25.45 9.41 -14.61
N VAL A 10 -26.12 8.30 -14.25
CA VAL A 10 -26.48 8.03 -12.85
C VAL A 10 -25.22 7.75 -12.01
N LEU A 11 -24.22 7.06 -12.55
CA LEU A 11 -22.94 6.84 -11.86
C LEU A 11 -22.15 8.13 -11.64
N CYS A 12 -22.20 9.09 -12.57
CA CYS A 12 -21.57 10.40 -12.38
C CYS A 12 -22.26 11.24 -11.29
N PHE A 13 -23.58 11.20 -11.16
CA PHE A 13 -24.31 11.92 -10.11
C PHE A 13 -24.11 11.32 -8.71
N GLN A 14 -23.93 10.00 -8.60
CA GLN A 14 -23.64 9.36 -7.31
C GLN A 14 -22.22 9.69 -6.79
N PHE A 15 -21.28 10.01 -7.69
CA PHE A 15 -19.92 10.42 -7.30
C PHE A 15 -19.85 11.85 -6.74
N GLU A 16 -20.70 12.78 -7.21
CA GLU A 16 -20.79 14.13 -6.62
C GLU A 16 -21.47 14.11 -5.23
N ALA A 17 -22.42 13.22 -4.99
CA ALA A 17 -23.07 13.07 -3.68
C ALA A 17 -22.16 12.42 -2.60
N LEU A 18 -21.10 11.72 -3.01
CA LEU A 18 -20.12 11.09 -2.12
C LEU A 18 -18.92 11.99 -1.78
N TYR A 19 -18.79 13.15 -2.45
CA TYR A 19 -17.89 14.24 -2.07
C TYR A 19 -18.60 15.26 -1.15
N GLY A 20 -19.40 14.73 -0.21
CA GLY A 20 -19.67 15.42 1.05
C GLY A 20 -18.39 15.41 1.86
N VAL A 21 -17.74 16.57 1.92
CA VAL A 21 -16.56 16.86 2.73
C VAL A 21 -16.78 16.42 4.18
N ASP A 22 -16.18 15.30 4.56
CA ASP A 22 -15.61 15.11 5.89
C ASP A 22 -14.09 15.00 5.70
N SER A 23 -13.45 16.16 5.65
CA SER A 23 -12.02 16.32 5.82
C SER A 23 -11.64 15.86 7.23
N CYS A 24 -11.51 14.55 7.44
CA CYS A 24 -10.78 14.02 8.57
C CYS A 24 -9.28 14.21 8.27
N SER A 25 -8.84 15.41 8.69
CA SER A 25 -7.48 15.84 8.98
C SER A 25 -6.40 14.75 8.91
N SER A 26 -5.44 15.01 8.01
CA SER A 26 -3.99 14.99 8.28
C SER A 26 -3.49 14.14 9.46
N CYS A 27 -2.59 13.20 9.12
CA CYS A 27 -1.49 12.72 9.96
C CYS A 27 -1.59 12.97 11.47
N ALA A 28 -1.96 11.93 12.20
CA ALA A 28 -1.46 11.72 13.54
C ALA A 28 -1.12 10.24 13.70
N CYS A 29 -0.01 9.80 13.09
CA CYS A 29 0.72 8.68 13.67
C CYS A 29 1.20 9.17 15.03
N LYS A 30 0.42 8.92 16.08
CA LYS A 30 0.82 9.14 17.46
C LYS A 30 2.19 8.49 17.64
N ASN A 31 3.12 9.27 18.19
CA ASN A 31 4.31 8.74 18.84
C ASN A 31 3.86 7.57 19.70
N ILE A 32 4.23 6.36 19.27
CA ILE A 32 4.26 5.24 20.21
C ILE A 32 5.38 5.62 21.15
N ASP A 33 5.00 5.78 22.42
CA ASP A 33 5.88 6.11 23.51
C ASP A 33 7.19 5.34 23.36
N GLN A 34 8.25 6.12 23.31
CA GLN A 34 9.63 5.70 23.34
C GLN A 34 9.83 4.90 24.64
N ALA A 35 9.59 3.60 24.58
CA ALA A 35 10.14 2.68 25.55
C ALA A 35 11.67 2.84 25.44
N HIS A 36 12.24 3.37 26.51
CA HIS A 36 13.64 3.65 26.68
C HIS A 36 14.44 2.33 26.63
N VAL A 37 14.73 1.87 25.41
CA VAL A 37 15.68 0.79 25.15
C VAL A 37 16.97 1.47 24.72
N SER A 38 17.89 1.55 25.68
CA SER A 38 19.25 2.03 25.50
C SER A 38 20.04 1.03 24.66
N ASP A 39 19.86 1.06 23.34
CA ASP A 39 20.86 0.54 22.40
C ASP A 39 20.72 1.22 21.04
N ALA A 40 21.85 1.37 20.34
CA ALA A 40 21.96 2.13 19.09
C ALA A 40 20.97 1.60 18.03
N GLN A 41 19.87 2.32 17.82
CA GLN A 41 18.89 2.05 16.76
C GLN A 41 19.50 2.39 15.40
N GLY A 42 20.22 1.44 14.81
CA GLY A 42 20.69 1.52 13.43
C GLY A 42 19.58 1.11 12.47
N THR A 43 19.16 2.00 11.57
CA THR A 43 18.33 1.60 10.43
C THR A 43 19.25 0.94 9.40
N VAL A 44 19.03 -0.33 9.10
CA VAL A 44 19.78 -1.08 8.10
C VAL A 44 18.89 -1.31 6.90
N GLU A 45 19.35 -0.92 5.71
CA GLU A 45 18.67 -1.24 4.46
C GLU A 45 18.82 -2.74 4.16
N LEU A 46 17.71 -3.43 3.88
CA LEU A 46 17.74 -4.84 3.49
C LEU A 46 18.18 -4.96 2.04
N GLU A 47 19.38 -5.52 1.82
CA GLU A 47 19.86 -5.84 0.48
C GLU A 47 19.02 -7.00 -0.07
N ASN A 48 18.22 -6.73 -1.11
CA ASN A 48 17.34 -7.70 -1.78
C ASN A 48 16.32 -8.40 -0.85
N GLY A 49 15.92 -7.76 0.25
CA GLY A 49 14.99 -8.36 1.22
C GLY A 49 15.63 -9.41 2.13
N ASN A 50 16.96 -9.49 2.14
CA ASN A 50 17.72 -10.34 3.04
C ASN A 50 18.36 -9.50 4.16
N PHE A 51 18.51 -10.10 5.34
CA PHE A 51 19.19 -9.48 6.48
C PHE A 51 20.23 -10.43 7.05
N ASN A 52 21.43 -9.90 7.33
CA ASN A 52 22.57 -10.69 7.76
C ASN A 52 22.92 -10.35 9.21
N PHE A 53 22.76 -11.33 10.09
CA PHE A 53 23.30 -11.29 11.44
C PHE A 53 24.71 -11.84 11.45
N THR A 54 25.71 -10.96 11.49
CA THR A 54 27.13 -11.36 11.54
C THR A 54 27.68 -11.22 12.94
N PHE A 55 28.23 -12.31 13.46
CA PHE A 55 28.84 -12.38 14.79
C PHE A 55 30.30 -12.83 14.69
N PRO A 56 31.22 -12.20 15.44
CA PRO A 56 32.59 -12.66 15.49
C PRO A 56 32.66 -14.03 16.17
N ASN A 57 33.40 -14.96 15.56
CA ASN A 57 33.65 -16.25 16.18
C ASN A 57 34.58 -16.07 17.37
N PRO A 58 34.37 -16.82 18.46
CA PRO A 58 35.24 -16.75 19.62
C PRO A 58 36.65 -17.21 19.25
N LYS A 59 37.66 -16.43 19.63
CA LYS A 59 39.07 -16.76 19.38
C LYS A 59 39.56 -17.80 20.38
N ASN A 60 40.43 -18.70 19.93
CA ASN A 60 41.05 -19.74 20.77
C ASN A 60 40.04 -20.71 21.44
N VAL A 61 38.88 -20.89 20.82
CA VAL A 61 37.83 -21.78 21.27
C VAL A 61 37.75 -22.97 20.31
N SER A 62 37.76 -24.19 20.86
CA SER A 62 37.73 -25.41 20.06
C SER A 62 36.32 -25.97 19.89
N GLU A 63 35.41 -25.68 20.83
CA GLU A 63 34.02 -26.12 20.75
C GLU A 63 33.08 -25.03 21.25
N PHE A 64 32.15 -24.63 20.38
CA PHE A 64 31.14 -23.62 20.69
C PHE A 64 29.86 -23.87 19.89
N SER A 65 28.75 -23.34 20.40
CA SER A 65 27.49 -23.28 19.70
C SER A 65 27.01 -21.84 19.60
N VAL A 66 26.40 -21.52 18.46
CA VAL A 66 25.73 -20.26 18.26
C VAL A 66 24.31 -20.54 17.81
N THR A 67 23.35 -19.97 18.53
CA THR A 67 21.93 -20.16 18.23
C THR A 67 21.25 -18.81 18.08
N LEU A 68 20.43 -18.69 17.03
CA LEU A 68 19.59 -17.54 16.77
C LEU A 68 18.13 -17.89 17.09
N PHE A 69 17.55 -17.10 17.97
CA PHE A 69 16.17 -17.21 18.40
C PHE A 69 15.34 -16.04 17.87
N LYS A 70 14.05 -16.29 17.66
CA LYS A 70 13.06 -15.27 17.29
C LYS A 70 11.97 -15.17 18.36
N GLY A 71 11.60 -13.94 18.69
CA GLY A 71 10.48 -13.59 19.54
C GLY A 71 10.75 -13.76 21.03
N HIS A 72 9.78 -13.34 21.83
CA HIS A 72 9.86 -13.39 23.30
C HIS A 72 9.93 -14.83 23.83
N GLU A 73 9.28 -15.79 23.15
CA GLU A 73 9.36 -17.22 23.49
C GLU A 73 10.70 -17.85 23.11
N LYS A 74 11.63 -17.09 22.52
CA LYS A 74 12.95 -17.54 22.07
C LYS A 74 12.85 -18.82 21.24
N LYS A 75 12.03 -18.78 20.19
CA LYS A 75 11.92 -19.90 19.27
C LYS A 75 13.19 -20.01 18.43
N GLU A 76 13.85 -21.15 18.47
CA GLU A 76 15.06 -21.40 17.68
C GLU A 76 14.75 -21.41 16.19
N ILE A 77 15.53 -20.64 15.42
CA ILE A 77 15.37 -20.55 13.96
C ILE A 77 16.59 -21.07 13.21
N CYS A 78 17.80 -20.82 13.72
CA CYS A 78 19.05 -21.35 13.19
C CYS A 78 20.01 -21.64 14.33
N ALA A 79 20.84 -22.67 14.15
CA ALA A 79 21.99 -22.93 15.00
C ALA A 79 23.23 -23.30 14.18
N LEU A 80 24.38 -23.06 14.80
CA LEU A 80 25.69 -23.53 14.39
C LEU A 80 26.30 -24.25 15.57
N HIS A 81 26.71 -25.49 15.39
CA HIS A 81 27.53 -26.21 16.37
C HIS A 81 28.89 -26.49 15.74
N LEU A 82 29.93 -25.90 16.33
CA LEU A 82 31.31 -26.15 15.93
C LEU A 82 31.97 -27.03 16.99
N SER A 83 32.49 -28.17 16.55
CA SER A 83 33.40 -29.00 17.34
C SER A 83 34.71 -29.22 16.60
N LYS A 84 35.72 -29.77 17.28
CA LYS A 84 37.03 -30.09 16.66
C LYS A 84 36.94 -30.96 15.42
N GLU A 85 35.90 -31.80 15.35
CA GLU A 85 35.74 -32.82 14.32
C GLU A 85 34.81 -32.36 13.18
N ARG A 86 33.85 -31.48 13.47
CA ARG A 86 32.80 -31.12 12.53
C ARG A 86 32.16 -29.77 12.79
N VAL A 87 31.65 -29.18 11.72
CA VAL A 87 30.77 -28.01 11.76
C VAL A 87 29.37 -28.47 11.34
N ILE A 88 28.38 -28.26 12.20
CA ILE A 88 26.97 -28.61 11.95
C ILE A 88 26.18 -27.32 11.84
N HIS A 89 25.39 -27.21 10.79
CA HIS A 89 24.41 -26.15 10.58
C HIS A 89 23.02 -26.73 10.75
N GLU A 90 22.21 -26.13 11.62
CA GLU A 90 20.82 -26.51 11.83
C GLU A 90 19.92 -25.31 11.51
N SER A 91 18.80 -25.59 10.85
CA SER A 91 17.81 -24.58 10.50
C SER A 91 16.43 -25.16 10.65
N ASN A 92 15.67 -24.59 11.59
CA ASN A 92 14.30 -25.02 11.89
C ASN A 92 13.27 -24.31 11.00
N VAL A 93 13.72 -23.34 10.20
CA VAL A 93 12.86 -22.52 9.34
C VAL A 93 13.47 -22.33 7.96
N THR A 94 12.65 -22.29 6.93
CA THR A 94 13.12 -22.20 5.53
C THR A 94 13.78 -20.87 5.18
N TYR A 95 13.49 -19.81 5.93
CA TYR A 95 14.00 -18.46 5.68
C TYR A 95 15.34 -18.18 6.35
N CYS A 96 15.92 -19.12 7.10
CA CYS A 96 17.17 -18.92 7.81
C CYS A 96 18.26 -19.84 7.26
N GLN A 97 19.40 -19.25 6.87
CA GLN A 97 20.57 -19.97 6.39
C GLN A 97 21.81 -19.55 7.18
N THR A 98 22.56 -20.52 7.66
CA THR A 98 23.83 -20.28 8.36
C THR A 98 25.00 -20.36 7.40
N GLN A 99 25.92 -19.39 7.47
CA GLN A 99 27.21 -19.41 6.81
C GLN A 99 28.30 -19.20 7.85
N ASN A 100 29.28 -20.10 7.91
CA ASN A 100 30.41 -19.98 8.84
C ASN A 100 31.69 -19.67 8.07
N SER A 101 32.51 -18.76 8.62
CA SER A 101 33.86 -18.44 8.19
C SER A 101 34.82 -18.65 9.36
N SER A 102 36.13 -18.61 9.11
CA SER A 102 37.13 -18.74 10.19
C SER A 102 37.04 -17.62 11.23
N SER A 103 36.62 -16.43 10.82
CA SER A 103 36.55 -15.24 11.68
C SER A 103 35.16 -14.93 12.24
N SER A 104 34.10 -15.38 11.58
CA SER A 104 32.72 -14.97 11.89
C SER A 104 31.68 -15.98 11.42
N THR A 105 30.57 -16.02 12.15
CA THR A 105 29.36 -16.74 11.79
C THR A 105 28.31 -15.73 11.34
N THR A 106 27.70 -15.99 10.19
CA THR A 106 26.65 -15.15 9.63
C THR A 106 25.36 -15.97 9.47
N PHE A 107 24.28 -15.50 10.09
CA PHE A 107 22.93 -15.99 9.79
C PHE A 107 22.27 -15.07 8.78
N ILE A 108 21.92 -15.62 7.64
CA ILE A 108 21.28 -14.95 6.52
C ILE A 108 19.79 -15.25 6.60
N LEU A 109 19.00 -14.25 6.94
CA LEU A 109 17.55 -14.31 6.86
C LEU A 109 17.12 -13.89 5.45
N LYS A 110 16.43 -14.78 4.74
CA LYS A 110 16.01 -14.58 3.34
C LYS A 110 14.52 -14.33 3.22
N ASN A 111 14.12 -13.63 2.16
CA ASN A 111 12.70 -13.41 1.83
C ASN A 111 11.92 -12.87 3.04
N LEU A 112 12.48 -11.87 3.70
CA LEU A 112 11.87 -11.27 4.86
C LEU A 112 10.59 -10.51 4.46
N GLU A 113 9.60 -10.58 5.33
CA GLU A 113 8.25 -10.04 5.17
C GLU A 113 7.90 -9.41 6.52
N ARG A 114 6.91 -8.51 6.58
CA ARG A 114 6.52 -7.89 7.86
C ARG A 114 6.20 -8.86 8.99
N LYS A 115 5.70 -10.07 8.71
CA LYS A 115 5.47 -11.13 9.72
C LYS A 115 6.75 -11.61 10.42
N HIS A 116 7.91 -11.31 9.83
CA HIS A 116 9.22 -11.62 10.40
C HIS A 116 9.77 -10.48 11.28
N THR A 117 9.02 -9.38 11.46
CA THR A 117 9.36 -8.31 12.40
C THR A 117 9.24 -8.83 13.83
N ASP A 118 10.36 -8.84 14.55
CA ASP A 118 10.40 -9.33 15.93
C ASP A 118 11.74 -8.97 16.61
N VAL A 119 11.85 -9.30 17.89
CA VAL A 119 13.13 -9.36 18.60
C VAL A 119 13.84 -10.65 18.24
N TYR A 120 15.08 -10.54 17.77
CA TYR A 120 15.96 -11.67 17.52
C TYR A 120 16.99 -11.73 18.64
N THR A 121 17.15 -12.91 19.25
CA THR A 121 18.10 -13.12 20.35
C THR A 121 19.19 -14.06 19.88
N TYR A 122 20.42 -13.60 19.94
CA TYR A 122 21.61 -14.40 19.75
C TYR A 122 22.04 -15.02 21.08
N CYS A 123 22.38 -16.31 21.08
CA CYS A 123 23.08 -16.98 22.17
C CYS A 123 24.37 -17.61 21.65
N LEU A 124 25.48 -17.35 22.36
CA LEU A 124 26.74 -18.05 22.18
C LEU A 124 27.05 -18.88 23.43
N GLU A 125 27.25 -20.17 23.23
CA GLU A 125 27.72 -21.10 24.25
C GLU A 125 29.15 -21.56 23.92
N ILE A 126 30.03 -21.57 24.91
CA ILE A 126 31.41 -22.05 24.74
C ILE A 126 31.60 -23.27 25.63
N PHE A 127 31.88 -24.42 25.01
CA PHE A 127 32.08 -25.68 25.69
C PHE A 127 33.56 -25.92 26.00
N LEU A 128 34.44 -25.65 25.03
CA LEU A 128 35.89 -25.84 25.17
C LEU A 128 36.69 -24.67 24.59
N PRO A 129 37.70 -24.16 25.31
CA PRO A 129 38.21 -24.68 26.57
C PRO A 129 37.30 -24.34 27.76
N PRO A 130 37.35 -25.11 28.86
CA PRO A 130 36.70 -24.72 30.10
C PRO A 130 37.23 -23.38 30.63
N PRO A 131 36.44 -22.62 31.41
CA PRO A 131 35.11 -22.97 31.91
C PRO A 131 34.03 -22.93 30.84
N TYR A 132 32.95 -23.71 31.03
CA TYR A 132 31.76 -23.58 30.20
C TYR A 132 31.18 -22.17 30.36
N ILE A 133 30.90 -21.52 29.24
CA ILE A 133 30.24 -20.21 29.21
C ILE A 133 28.85 -20.45 28.66
N ASP A 134 27.86 -20.24 29.53
CA ASP A 134 26.45 -20.27 29.19
C ASP A 134 26.05 -19.01 28.42
N CYS A 135 25.11 -19.16 27.51
CA CYS A 135 24.57 -18.19 26.56
C CYS A 135 24.96 -16.72 26.80
N CYS A 136 25.94 -16.22 26.05
CA CYS A 136 26.16 -14.78 25.90
C CYS A 136 25.04 -14.18 25.03
N LEU A 137 24.03 -13.59 25.67
CA LEU A 137 22.84 -13.09 24.99
C LEU A 137 23.06 -11.71 24.37
N LYS A 138 22.63 -11.55 23.12
CA LYS A 138 22.49 -10.24 22.46
C LYS A 138 21.16 -10.17 21.74
N GLU A 139 20.36 -9.17 22.09
CA GLU A 139 19.06 -8.95 21.47
C GLU A 139 19.16 -7.88 20.37
N THR A 140 18.37 -8.05 19.33
CA THR A 140 18.29 -7.09 18.23
C THR A 140 16.86 -7.07 17.72
N TYR A 141 16.22 -5.91 17.80
CA TYR A 141 14.90 -5.72 17.23
C TYR A 141 15.02 -5.46 15.73
N LEU A 142 14.44 -6.34 14.92
CA LEU A 142 14.45 -6.20 13.47
C LEU A 142 13.07 -5.75 13.00
N TYR A 143 12.98 -4.50 12.56
CA TYR A 143 11.76 -3.94 11.97
C TYR A 143 11.81 -4.02 10.45
N ILE A 144 10.93 -4.83 9.85
CA ILE A 144 10.82 -4.96 8.40
C ILE A 144 9.68 -4.07 7.92
N ARG A 145 10.05 -3.03 7.17
CA ARG A 145 9.08 -2.14 6.54
C ARG A 145 8.57 -2.79 5.25
N ASP A 146 7.27 -3.07 5.20
CA ASP A 146 6.64 -3.39 3.93
C ASP A 146 6.62 -2.13 3.05
N ASN A 147 7.04 -2.28 1.80
CA ASN A 147 6.69 -1.31 0.76
C ASN A 147 5.18 -1.47 0.51
N CYS A 148 4.39 -0.68 1.24
CA CYS A 148 2.95 -0.83 1.36
C CYS A 148 2.21 -0.79 0.02
N PHE A 149 2.83 -0.31 -1.06
CA PHE A 149 2.31 -0.44 -2.40
C PHE A 149 3.47 -0.62 -3.36
N SER A 150 3.43 -1.65 -4.21
CA SER A 150 4.39 -1.69 -5.31
C SER A 150 4.15 -0.44 -6.15
N LEU A 151 5.23 0.27 -6.46
CA LEU A 151 5.19 1.49 -7.28
C LEU A 151 4.41 1.27 -8.60
N GLY A 152 4.42 0.02 -9.09
CA GLY A 152 3.62 -0.43 -10.24
C GLY A 152 2.10 -0.42 -10.01
N PHE A 153 1.60 -0.88 -8.86
CA PHE A 153 0.16 -0.84 -8.57
C PHE A 153 -0.34 0.60 -8.39
N VAL A 154 0.41 1.45 -7.69
CA VAL A 154 0.06 2.88 -7.56
C VAL A 154 0.08 3.57 -8.93
N SER A 155 1.07 3.26 -9.77
CA SER A 155 1.17 3.79 -11.12
C SER A 155 -0.03 3.40 -11.99
N TRP A 156 -0.47 2.13 -11.94
CA TRP A 156 -1.65 1.67 -12.68
C TRP A 156 -2.95 2.35 -12.21
N ILE A 157 -3.10 2.57 -10.91
CA ILE A 157 -4.25 3.30 -10.37
C ILE A 157 -4.23 4.77 -10.83
N ILE A 158 -3.07 5.43 -10.80
CA ILE A 158 -2.93 6.83 -11.26
C ILE A 158 -3.24 6.93 -12.77
N ILE A 159 -2.70 6.03 -13.59
CA ILE A 159 -2.97 6.00 -15.04
C ILE A 159 -4.48 5.82 -15.30
N SER A 160 -5.12 4.90 -14.56
CA SER A 160 -6.56 4.64 -14.69
C SER A 160 -7.41 5.87 -14.33
N LEU A 161 -7.03 6.60 -13.28
CA LEU A 161 -7.71 7.84 -12.87
C LEU A 161 -7.56 8.97 -13.91
N ILE A 162 -6.39 9.10 -14.53
CA ILE A 162 -6.15 10.11 -15.58
C ILE A 162 -7.02 9.82 -16.81
N ILE A 163 -7.08 8.57 -17.25
CA ILE A 163 -7.90 8.18 -18.41
C ILE A 163 -9.38 8.42 -18.14
N PHE A 164 -9.86 8.09 -16.93
CA PHE A 164 -11.25 8.32 -16.53
C PHE A 164 -11.61 9.82 -16.53
N SER A 165 -10.75 10.66 -15.97
CA SER A 165 -10.93 12.12 -15.94
C SER A 165 -11.05 12.72 -17.35
N ILE A 166 -10.15 12.33 -18.27
CA ILE A 166 -10.18 12.81 -19.65
C ILE A 166 -11.49 12.39 -20.35
N SER A 167 -11.92 11.15 -20.16
CA SER A 167 -13.18 10.66 -20.73
C SER A 167 -14.39 11.47 -20.22
N CYS A 168 -14.45 11.79 -18.93
CA CYS A 168 -15.52 12.61 -18.36
C CYS A 168 -15.56 14.01 -18.97
N VAL A 169 -14.41 14.68 -19.10
CA VAL A 169 -14.32 16.02 -19.72
C VAL A 169 -14.77 15.97 -21.19
N CYS A 170 -14.31 14.98 -21.96
CA CYS A 170 -14.73 14.79 -23.34
C CYS A 170 -16.25 14.56 -23.47
N CYS A 171 -16.84 13.75 -22.58
CA CYS A 171 -18.29 13.54 -22.54
C CYS A 171 -19.06 14.84 -22.32
N VAL A 172 -18.62 15.68 -21.37
CA VAL A 172 -19.27 16.97 -21.08
C VAL A 172 -19.19 17.90 -22.30
N VAL A 173 -18.05 17.99 -22.97
CA VAL A 173 -17.88 18.83 -24.17
C VAL A 173 -18.81 18.38 -25.30
N VAL A 174 -18.90 17.08 -25.57
CA VAL A 174 -19.79 16.53 -26.61
C VAL A 174 -21.27 16.77 -26.26
N CYS A 175 -21.66 16.57 -25.00
CA CYS A 175 -23.02 16.87 -24.54
C CYS A 175 -23.37 18.35 -24.68
N CYS A 176 -22.44 19.26 -24.34
CA CYS A 176 -22.61 20.70 -24.49
C CYS A 176 -22.77 21.12 -25.96
N LEU A 177 -21.95 20.57 -26.86
CA LEU A 177 -22.04 20.85 -28.30
C LEU A 177 -23.36 20.34 -28.89
N ARG A 178 -23.81 19.14 -28.49
CA ARG A 178 -25.07 18.57 -28.96
C ARG A 178 -26.28 19.37 -28.49
N ASN A 179 -26.28 19.86 -27.25
CA ASN A 179 -27.32 20.73 -26.72
C ASN A 179 -27.38 22.08 -27.46
N LYS A 180 -26.22 22.65 -27.81
CA LYS A 180 -26.15 23.87 -28.63
C LYS A 180 -26.70 23.65 -30.04
N ASN A 181 -26.41 22.51 -30.67
CA ASN A 181 -26.95 22.17 -31.99
C ASN A 181 -28.47 21.94 -31.97
N GLN A 182 -29.01 21.32 -30.91
CA GLN A 182 -30.47 21.18 -30.76
C GLN A 182 -31.19 22.52 -30.58
N LYS A 183 -30.58 23.50 -29.90
CA LYS A 183 -31.12 24.87 -29.80
C LYS A 183 -31.12 25.63 -31.13
N CYS A 184 -30.20 25.32 -32.05
CA CYS A 184 -30.20 25.91 -33.39
C CYS A 184 -31.26 25.26 -34.31
N GLU A 185 -31.60 23.99 -34.09
CA GLU A 185 -32.60 23.28 -34.90
C GLU A 185 -34.05 23.63 -34.49
N SER A 186 -34.28 24.13 -33.26
CA SER A 186 -35.63 24.46 -32.77
C SER A 186 -36.15 25.87 -33.11
N ASN A 187 -35.35 26.74 -33.75
CA ASN A 187 -35.75 28.12 -34.08
C ASN A 187 -36.25 28.30 -35.54
N SER A 188 -36.48 27.23 -36.29
CA SER A 188 -37.00 27.30 -37.66
C SER A 188 -38.46 26.90 -37.82
N HIS A 189 -39.15 26.52 -36.74
CA HIS A 189 -40.59 26.24 -36.75
C HIS A 189 -41.36 27.30 -35.96
N GLU A 190 -41.36 28.53 -36.48
CA GLU A 190 -42.39 29.50 -36.15
C GLU A 190 -43.69 29.02 -36.82
N TYR A 191 -44.53 28.35 -36.03
CA TYR A 191 -45.85 27.92 -36.44
C TYR A 191 -46.72 29.17 -36.62
N ASN A 192 -46.99 29.54 -37.87
CA ASN A 192 -47.94 30.56 -38.28
C ASN A 192 -49.24 30.48 -37.45
N SER A 193 -49.37 31.32 -36.42
CA SER A 193 -50.66 31.60 -35.77
C SER A 193 -51.24 32.88 -36.36
N GLU A 194 -51.43 32.90 -37.68
CA GLU A 194 -52.26 33.89 -38.34
C GLU A 194 -53.72 33.41 -38.24
N TYR A 195 -54.41 33.81 -37.18
CA TYR A 195 -55.86 33.82 -37.17
C TYR A 195 -56.36 34.98 -36.31
N MET A 196 -56.59 36.14 -36.94
CA MET A 196 -57.34 37.25 -36.36
C MET A 196 -58.84 37.04 -36.62
N PRO A 197 -59.71 37.04 -35.59
CA PRO A 197 -61.15 37.06 -35.81
C PRO A 197 -61.57 38.45 -36.30
N MET A 198 -62.00 38.56 -37.55
CA MET A 198 -62.64 39.78 -38.05
C MET A 198 -64.01 39.95 -37.38
N ALA A 199 -64.21 41.09 -36.71
CA ALA A 199 -65.46 41.43 -36.06
C ALA A 199 -66.61 41.50 -37.10
N ALA A 200 -67.72 40.84 -36.79
CA ALA A 200 -68.92 40.83 -37.63
C ALA A 200 -69.50 42.25 -37.75
N VAL A 201 -69.64 42.72 -38.99
CA VAL A 201 -70.34 43.97 -39.32
C VAL A 201 -71.85 43.72 -39.19
N ASN A 202 -72.49 44.44 -38.26
CA ASN A 202 -73.94 44.41 -38.12
C ASN A 202 -74.59 45.09 -39.33
N ALA A 203 -75.42 44.35 -40.06
CA ALA A 203 -76.20 44.85 -41.18
C ALA A 203 -77.16 45.97 -40.75
N ALA A 204 -77.29 46.98 -41.61
CA ALA A 204 -78.07 48.20 -41.41
C ALA A 204 -79.55 47.91 -41.07
N LYS A 205 -80.07 48.58 -40.03
CA LYS A 205 -81.52 48.69 -39.78
C LYS A 205 -82.01 50.07 -40.22
N LYS A 206 -82.96 50.05 -41.16
CA LYS A 206 -83.61 51.16 -41.84
C LYS A 206 -84.39 52.07 -40.86
N THR A 207 -84.28 53.38 -41.08
CA THR A 207 -85.02 54.47 -40.42
C THR A 207 -86.53 54.40 -40.66
N ARG A 208 -87.33 54.76 -39.65
CA ARG A 208 -88.66 55.37 -39.84
C ARG A 208 -89.08 56.21 -38.61
N ILE A 209 -89.26 57.50 -38.92
CA ILE A 209 -90.04 58.57 -38.27
C ILE A 209 -89.47 59.10 -36.96
#